data_AF-A0A1E5GE80-F1
#
_entry.id   AF-A0A1E5GE80-F1
#
_cell.length_a   1.000
_cell.length_b   1.000
_cell.length_c   1.000
_cell.angle_alpha   90.00
_cell.angle_beta   90.00
_cell.angle_gamma   90.00
#
_symmetry.space_group_name_H-M   'P 1'
#
loop_
_entity.id
_entity.type
_entity.pdbx_description
1 polymer ?
#
loop_
_entity_poly.entity_id
_entity_poly.type
_entity_poly.pdbx_seq_one_letter_code
_entity_poly.pdbx_strand_id
1 'polypeptide(L)'
;MSEIKSSLTVAASVSEQFSQAASGFSSVNGVTSKAERTTVSGNNNAKNSLTSIHSLGQRISNAIARDGNNIHSVAKEFSLTDQKIKKGFELPLFSPSLGGNSR
;
A
#
# COMPACT_ATOMS: atom_id res chain seq x y z
N MET A 1 -5.22 24.32 18.65
CA MET A 1 -5.01 23.90 17.25
C MET A 1 -5.10 22.37 17.22
N SER A 2 -5.99 21.82 16.39
CA SER A 2 -6.09 20.37 16.18
C SER A 2 -4.78 19.87 15.56
N GLU A 3 -4.13 18.89 16.19
CA GLU A 3 -2.98 18.21 15.60
C GLU A 3 -3.40 17.61 14.26
N ILE A 4 -2.72 18.01 13.18
CA ILE A 4 -2.79 17.26 11.93
C ILE A 4 -2.07 15.92 12.20
N LYS A 5 -2.86 14.88 12.43
CA LYS A 5 -2.38 13.51 12.65
C LYS A 5 -2.39 12.77 11.32
N SER A 6 -1.37 12.96 10.49
CA SER A 6 -1.08 12.00 9.42
C SER A 6 -0.90 10.62 10.05
N SER A 7 -1.84 9.71 9.79
CA SER A 7 -1.90 8.34 10.30
C SER A 7 -0.85 7.40 9.70
N LEU A 8 0.39 7.88 9.51
CA LEU A 8 1.49 7.15 8.87
C LEU A 8 1.72 5.78 9.50
N THR A 9 1.68 5.70 10.83
CA THR A 9 1.81 4.44 11.58
C THR A 9 0.68 3.46 11.26
N VAL A 10 -0.57 3.96 11.15
CA VAL A 10 -1.73 3.13 10.81
C VAL A 10 -1.60 2.62 9.38
N ALA A 11 -1.26 3.51 8.43
CA ALA A 11 -1.09 3.14 7.04
C ALA A 11 0.08 2.19 6.80
N ALA A 12 1.19 2.35 7.53
CA ALA A 12 2.29 1.40 7.52
C ALA A 12 1.85 0.03 8.03
N SER A 13 1.11 -0.03 9.13
CA SER A 13 0.56 -1.29 9.65
C SER A 13 -0.40 -1.96 8.67
N VAL A 14 -1.29 -1.18 8.04
CA VAL A 14 -2.21 -1.70 7.01
C VAL A 14 -1.45 -2.21 5.79
N SER A 15 -0.47 -1.43 5.28
CA SER A 15 0.38 -1.87 4.17
C SER A 15 1.11 -3.16 4.47
N GLU A 16 1.59 -3.33 5.70
CA GLU A 16 2.28 -4.55 6.13
C GLU A 16 1.31 -5.75 6.19
N GLN A 17 0.09 -5.56 6.69
CA GLN A 17 -0.95 -6.59 6.65
C GLN A 17 -1.29 -7.00 5.22
N PHE A 18 -1.38 -6.05 4.27
CA PHE A 18 -1.57 -6.35 2.86
C PHE A 18 -0.41 -7.13 2.26
N SER A 19 0.84 -6.77 2.60
CA SER A 19 2.03 -7.51 2.17
C SER A 19 2.03 -8.95 2.68
N GLN A 20 1.68 -9.14 3.96
CA GLN A 20 1.53 -10.47 4.56
C GLN A 20 0.41 -11.27 3.89
N ALA A 21 -0.74 -10.65 3.63
CA ALA A 21 -1.86 -11.28 2.94
C ALA A 21 -1.50 -11.70 1.51
N ALA A 22 -0.82 -10.83 0.75
CA ALA A 22 -0.33 -11.15 -0.60
C ALA A 22 0.66 -12.33 -0.56
N SER A 23 1.61 -12.30 0.37
CA SER A 23 2.60 -13.37 0.54
C SER A 23 1.96 -14.70 0.93
N GLY A 24 1.02 -14.68 1.90
CA GLY A 24 0.28 -15.85 2.33
C GLY A 24 -0.64 -16.41 1.24
N PHE A 25 -1.28 -15.54 0.46
CA PHE A 25 -2.07 -15.98 -0.69
C PHE A 25 -1.17 -16.59 -1.78
N SER A 26 -0.02 -15.97 -2.06
CA SER A 26 0.92 -16.48 -3.05
C SER A 26 1.49 -17.85 -2.69
N SER A 27 1.64 -18.15 -1.40
CA SER A 27 2.16 -19.46 -0.95
C SER A 27 1.15 -20.59 -1.17
N VAL A 28 -0.15 -20.30 -1.06
CA VAL A 28 -1.22 -21.29 -1.31
C VAL A 28 -1.60 -21.37 -2.80
N ASN A 29 -1.39 -20.31 -3.57
CA ASN A 29 -1.55 -20.30 -5.03
C ASN A 29 -0.34 -20.94 -5.75
N GLY A 30 0.08 -22.10 -5.27
CA GLY A 30 1.18 -22.87 -5.86
C GLY A 30 0.77 -23.57 -7.16
N VAL A 31 1.77 -23.91 -7.98
CA VAL A 31 1.56 -24.75 -9.17
C VAL A 31 1.14 -26.15 -8.72
N THR A 32 -0.04 -26.60 -9.12
CA THR A 32 -0.52 -27.96 -8.85
C THR A 32 -0.04 -28.93 -9.93
N SER A 33 0.33 -30.15 -9.51
CA SER A 33 0.68 -31.24 -10.42
C SER A 33 -0.44 -31.56 -11.39
N LYS A 34 -0.09 -31.68 -12.67
CA LYS A 34 -1.01 -32.01 -13.76
C LYS A 34 -0.83 -33.48 -14.16
N ALA A 35 -1.93 -34.17 -14.46
CA ALA A 35 -1.86 -35.52 -15.00
C ALA A 35 -1.46 -35.47 -16.49
N GLU A 36 -0.16 -35.55 -16.79
CA GLU A 36 0.32 -35.34 -18.16
C GLU A 36 0.04 -36.50 -19.14
N ARG A 37 -0.21 -37.71 -18.63
CA ARG A 37 -0.25 -38.95 -19.43
C ARG A 37 -1.64 -39.38 -19.91
N THR A 38 -2.66 -38.56 -19.72
CA THR A 38 -4.04 -38.89 -20.14
C THR A 38 -4.48 -37.99 -21.29
N THR A 39 -5.07 -38.60 -22.32
CA THR A 39 -5.62 -37.94 -23.51
C THR A 39 -7.13 -37.70 -23.42
N VAL A 40 -7.75 -38.02 -22.27
CA VAL A 40 -9.18 -37.84 -22.07
C VAL A 40 -9.49 -36.34 -22.07
N SER A 41 -10.48 -35.90 -22.85
CA SER A 41 -10.82 -34.47 -23.00
C SER A 41 -11.02 -33.74 -21.67
N GLY A 42 -11.59 -34.41 -20.65
CA GLY A 42 -11.75 -33.84 -19.31
C GLY A 42 -10.44 -33.45 -18.63
N ASN A 43 -9.34 -34.15 -18.94
CA ASN A 43 -8.01 -33.83 -18.44
C ASN A 43 -7.45 -32.53 -19.05
N ASN A 44 -7.69 -32.29 -20.35
CA ASN A 44 -7.31 -31.03 -20.99
C ASN A 44 -8.07 -29.84 -20.37
N ASN A 45 -9.37 -30.00 -20.11
CA ASN A 45 -10.17 -28.99 -19.42
C ASN A 45 -9.63 -28.72 -18.01
N ALA A 46 -9.31 -29.77 -17.24
CA ALA A 46 -8.72 -29.63 -15.91
C ALA A 46 -7.37 -28.90 -15.94
N LYS A 47 -6.47 -29.23 -16.87
CA LYS A 47 -5.17 -28.55 -17.05
C LYS A 47 -5.33 -27.06 -17.37
N ASN A 48 -6.29 -26.72 -18.22
CA ASN A 48 -6.58 -25.33 -18.58
C ASN A 48 -7.17 -24.56 -17.39
N SER A 49 -8.10 -25.17 -16.65
CA SER A 49 -8.66 -24.59 -15.44
C SER A 49 -7.60 -24.35 -14.37
N LEU A 50 -6.70 -25.32 -14.12
CA LEU A 50 -5.58 -25.16 -13.17
C LEU A 50 -4.65 -24.01 -13.58
N THR A 51 -4.33 -23.90 -14.86
CA THR A 51 -3.48 -22.81 -15.38
C THR A 51 -4.15 -21.46 -15.20
N SER A 52 -5.47 -21.40 -15.47
CA SER A 52 -6.26 -20.17 -15.34
C SER A 52 -6.38 -19.72 -13.89
N ILE A 53 -6.64 -20.65 -12.96
CA ILE A 53 -6.72 -20.37 -11.52
C ILE A 53 -5.36 -19.87 -11.01
N HIS A 54 -4.27 -20.56 -11.36
CA HIS A 54 -2.93 -20.14 -10.94
C HIS A 54 -2.60 -18.72 -11.43
N SER A 55 -2.87 -18.42 -12.71
CA SER A 55 -2.66 -17.08 -13.28
C SER A 55 -3.54 -16.02 -12.61
N LEU A 56 -4.81 -16.34 -12.36
CA LEU A 56 -5.73 -15.45 -11.64
C LEU A 56 -5.23 -15.17 -10.22
N GLY A 57 -4.78 -16.21 -9.51
CA GLY A 57 -4.23 -16.05 -8.17
C GLY A 57 -2.98 -15.16 -8.15
N GLN A 58 -2.07 -15.32 -9.11
CA GLN A 58 -0.90 -14.42 -9.23
C GLN A 58 -1.35 -12.96 -9.42
N ARG A 59 -2.38 -12.71 -10.23
CA ARG A 59 -2.93 -11.36 -10.42
C ARG A 59 -3.54 -10.79 -9.14
N ILE A 60 -4.24 -11.62 -8.36
CA ILE A 60 -4.83 -11.21 -7.08
C ILE A 60 -3.73 -10.86 -6.06
N SER A 61 -2.72 -11.73 -5.89
CA SER A 61 -1.59 -11.46 -5.00
C SER A 61 -0.90 -10.13 -5.33
N ASN A 62 -0.63 -9.91 -6.63
CA ASN A 62 -0.01 -8.68 -7.10
C ASN A 62 -0.89 -7.44 -6.89
N ALA A 63 -2.22 -7.57 -7.00
CA ALA A 63 -3.15 -6.48 -6.73
C ALA A 63 -3.15 -6.10 -5.24
N ILE A 64 -3.21 -7.10 -4.35
CA ILE A 64 -3.13 -6.88 -2.90
C ILE A 64 -1.81 -6.19 -2.52
N ALA A 65 -0.68 -6.68 -3.02
CA ALA A 65 0.62 -6.05 -2.76
C ALA A 65 0.70 -4.60 -3.26
N ARG A 66 0.13 -4.33 -4.45
CA ARG A 66 0.06 -2.99 -5.03
C ARG A 66 -0.77 -2.05 -4.17
N ASP A 67 -1.93 -2.49 -3.71
CA ASP A 67 -2.83 -1.67 -2.89
C ASP A 67 -2.18 -1.33 -1.54
N GLY A 68 -1.50 -2.31 -0.92
CA GLY A 68 -0.68 -2.05 0.27
C GLY A 68 0.36 -0.96 0.05
N ASN A 69 1.14 -1.05 -1.04
CA ASN A 69 2.14 -0.05 -1.40
C ASN A 69 1.54 1.34 -1.65
N ASN A 70 0.38 1.41 -2.30
CA ASN A 70 -0.33 2.67 -2.55
C ASN A 70 -0.77 3.33 -1.24
N ILE A 71 -1.33 2.55 -0.30
CA ILE A 71 -1.72 3.04 1.03
C ILE A 71 -0.52 3.62 1.77
N HIS A 72 0.62 2.93 1.74
CA HIS A 72 1.85 3.42 2.34
C HIS A 72 2.34 4.72 1.70
N SER A 73 2.32 4.80 0.36
CA SER A 73 2.77 5.98 -0.39
C SER A 73 1.94 7.21 -0.06
N VAL A 74 0.62 7.08 -0.11
CA VAL A 74 -0.33 8.18 0.18
C VAL A 74 -0.14 8.69 1.62
N ALA A 75 0.06 7.79 2.58
CA ALA A 75 0.30 8.20 3.96
C ALA A 75 1.63 8.94 4.15
N LYS A 76 2.66 8.57 3.39
CA LYS A 76 3.93 9.30 3.36
C LYS A 76 3.74 10.71 2.78
N GLU A 77 2.97 10.85 1.70
CA GLU A 77 2.65 12.15 1.10
C GLU A 77 1.88 13.06 2.05
N PHE A 78 0.90 12.52 2.79
CA PHE A 78 0.21 13.27 3.83
C PHE A 78 1.16 13.70 4.95
N SER A 79 2.03 12.81 5.44
CA SER A 79 3.03 13.16 6.46
C SER A 79 3.95 14.30 6.05
N LEU A 80 4.40 14.30 4.79
CA LEU A 80 5.23 15.37 4.25
C LEU A 80 4.47 16.69 4.13
N THR A 81 3.19 16.63 3.77
CA THR A 81 2.31 17.80 3.69
C THR A 81 2.07 18.41 5.08
N ASP A 82 1.77 17.57 6.08
CA ASP A 82 1.61 17.99 7.47
C ASP A 82 2.85 18.69 8.02
N GLN A 83 4.05 18.16 7.71
CA GLN A 83 5.31 18.78 8.12
C GLN A 83 5.53 20.15 7.47
N LYS A 84 5.18 20.31 6.19
CA LYS A 84 5.26 21.61 5.50
C LYS A 84 4.31 22.62 6.14
N ILE A 85 3.08 22.21 6.45
CA ILE A 85 2.08 23.06 7.10
C ILE A 85 2.56 23.48 8.49
N LYS A 86 3.05 22.53 9.31
CA LYS A 86 3.60 22.82 10.65
C LYS A 86 4.73 23.85 10.59
N LYS A 87 5.70 23.67 9.68
CA LYS A 87 6.79 24.65 9.47
C LYS A 87 6.27 26.03 9.09
N GLY A 88 5.20 26.11 8.29
CA GLY A 88 4.55 27.37 7.94
C GLY A 88 3.92 28.10 9.13
N PHE A 89 3.40 27.36 10.11
CA PHE A 89 2.87 27.94 11.37
C PHE A 89 3.97 28.29 12.39
N GLU A 90 5.12 27.63 12.34
CA GLU A 90 6.27 27.90 13.21
C GLU A 90 7.14 29.09 12.74
N LEU A 91 6.99 29.52 11.49
CA LEU A 91 7.56 30.78 10.99
C LEU A 91 6.85 31.96 11.65
N PRO A 92 7.55 32.87 12.37
CA PRO A 92 6.92 34.00 13.02
C PRO A 92 6.39 34.97 11.95
N LEU A 93 5.10 34.91 11.69
CA LEU A 93 4.38 35.95 10.96
C LEU A 93 4.32 37.20 11.86
N PHE A 94 5.13 38.20 11.50
CA PHE A 94 5.20 39.54 12.07
C PHE A 94 5.73 39.64 13.50
N SER A 95 7.01 40.00 13.63
CA SER A 95 7.42 40.90 14.71
C SER A 95 7.06 42.32 14.26
N PRO A 96 6.01 42.98 14.80
CA PRO A 96 5.89 44.41 14.61
C PRO A 96 7.05 45.01 15.40
N SER A 97 8.09 45.42 14.68
CA SER A 97 9.08 46.36 15.21
C SER A 97 8.31 47.63 15.54
N LEU A 98 7.79 47.70 16.77
CA LEU A 98 7.34 48.94 17.37
C LEU A 98 8.59 49.78 17.56
N GLY A 99 8.83 50.65 16.58
CA GLY A 99 9.79 51.75 16.67
C GLY A 99 9.42 52.64 17.84
N GLY A 100 10.00 52.34 19.00
CA GLY A 100 10.04 53.23 20.16
C GLY A 100 11.02 54.35 19.87
N ASN A 101 10.48 55.45 19.35
CA ASN A 101 11.18 56.71 19.17
C ASN A 101 11.51 57.29 20.55
N SER A 102 12.76 57.15 21.00
CA SER A 102 13.28 57.86 22.16
C SER A 102 13.51 59.33 21.81
N ARG A 103 12.63 60.21 22.26
CA ARG A 103 12.88 61.64 22.47
C ARG A 103 12.21 62.10 23.74
#